data_AF-W9DGD1-F1
#
_entry.id   AF-W9DGD1-F1
#
_cell.length_a   1.000
_cell.length_b   1.000
_cell.length_c   1.000
_cell.angle_alpha   90.00
_cell.angle_beta   90.00
_cell.angle_gamma   90.00
#
_symmetry.space_group_name_H-M   'P 1'
#
loop_
_entity.id
_entity.type
_entity.pdbx_description
1 polymer ?
#
loop_
_entity_poly.entity_id
_entity_poly.type
_entity_poly.pdbx_seq_one_letter_code
_entity_poly.pdbx_strand_id
1 'polypeptide(L)'
;MTNPGESDPTSTASESASSDDTIDAEIVYTGPVPGTLPDPDYTDSGVPTFDFVRDKIENRITTAIGSQELAEASAEGQSVDEMMRKRDEAAKKRLEEIRKSMGK
;
A
#
# COMPACT_ATOMS: atom_id res chain seq x y z
N MET A 1 61.84 7.15 -17.71
CA MET A 1 61.29 7.54 -16.39
C MET A 1 60.24 8.60 -16.65
N THR A 2 58.97 8.19 -16.71
CA THR A 2 57.83 9.04 -17.03
C THR A 2 57.16 9.51 -15.75
N ASN A 3 56.90 10.81 -15.67
CA ASN A 3 55.98 11.53 -14.78
C ASN A 3 55.93 13.00 -15.27
N PRO A 4 54.93 13.82 -14.91
CA PRO A 4 53.50 13.57 -14.70
C PRO A 4 52.59 14.69 -15.30
N GLY A 5 51.28 14.41 -15.46
CA GLY A 5 50.17 15.37 -15.29
C GLY A 5 49.82 16.39 -16.39
N GLU A 6 48.67 16.18 -17.06
CA GLU A 6 47.64 17.17 -17.49
C GLU A 6 46.55 16.37 -18.26
N SER A 7 45.49 15.89 -17.63
CA SER A 7 44.18 16.53 -17.40
C SER A 7 43.44 16.98 -18.66
N ASP A 8 42.44 16.17 -19.06
CA ASP A 8 41.06 16.67 -19.15
C ASP A 8 40.07 15.53 -18.86
N PRO A 9 39.29 15.60 -17.76
CA PRO A 9 38.20 14.69 -17.47
C PRO A 9 36.92 15.19 -18.15
N THR A 10 36.39 14.43 -19.09
CA THR A 10 35.07 14.72 -19.66
C THR A 10 34.01 14.69 -18.56
N SER A 11 33.34 15.83 -18.45
CA SER A 11 32.24 16.19 -17.57
C SER A 11 31.13 15.14 -17.43
N THR A 12 30.86 14.79 -16.18
CA THR A 12 29.57 14.52 -15.53
C THR A 12 28.31 14.67 -16.38
N ALA A 13 27.56 13.57 -16.51
CA ALA A 13 26.11 13.57 -16.42
C ALA A 13 25.66 12.33 -15.63
N SER A 14 24.93 12.61 -14.54
CA SER A 14 24.26 11.66 -13.67
C SER A 14 23.27 10.80 -14.45
N GLU A 15 23.36 9.48 -14.32
CA GLU A 15 22.18 8.63 -14.45
C GLU A 15 22.23 7.53 -13.38
N SER A 16 21.61 7.84 -12.24
CA SER A 16 21.06 6.83 -11.36
C SER A 16 20.00 6.06 -12.13
N ALA A 17 20.36 4.91 -12.68
CA ALA A 17 19.40 3.88 -13.03
C ALA A 17 19.61 2.75 -12.02
N SER A 18 18.75 2.76 -11.00
CA SER A 18 18.48 1.60 -10.15
C SER A 18 18.53 0.34 -10.99
N SER A 19 19.45 -0.57 -10.69
CA SER A 19 19.37 -1.94 -11.18
C SER A 19 18.06 -2.50 -10.67
N ASP A 20 17.10 -2.52 -11.58
CA ASP A 20 15.85 -3.24 -11.55
C ASP A 20 16.10 -4.60 -10.88
N ASP A 21 15.67 -4.72 -9.62
CA ASP A 21 15.79 -5.92 -8.80
C ASP A 21 14.77 -6.95 -9.32
N THR A 22 15.03 -7.41 -10.54
CA THR A 22 14.24 -8.43 -11.21
C THR A 22 14.57 -9.73 -10.53
N ILE A 23 13.58 -10.25 -9.80
CA ILE A 23 13.68 -11.55 -9.15
C ILE A 23 13.72 -12.60 -10.26
N ASP A 24 14.89 -13.18 -10.50
CA ASP A 24 15.06 -14.34 -11.37
C ASP A 24 14.44 -15.56 -10.70
N ALA A 25 13.14 -15.76 -10.94
CA ALA A 25 12.38 -16.87 -10.40
C ALA A 25 12.38 -18.02 -11.41
N GLU A 26 13.10 -19.10 -11.09
CA GLU A 26 12.98 -20.36 -11.80
C GLU A 26 11.54 -20.88 -11.65
N ILE A 27 10.83 -21.02 -12.78
CA ILE A 27 9.50 -21.63 -12.80
C ILE A 27 9.68 -23.13 -12.61
N VAL A 28 9.54 -23.60 -11.36
CA VAL A 28 9.47 -25.03 -11.07
C VAL A 28 8.15 -25.57 -11.63
N TYR A 29 8.24 -26.39 -12.68
CA TYR A 29 7.08 -27.12 -13.18
C TYR A 29 6.68 -28.20 -12.17
N THR A 30 5.70 -27.92 -11.31
CA THR A 30 5.07 -28.90 -10.41
C THR A 30 3.89 -29.57 -11.12
N GLY A 31 4.14 -30.12 -12.32
CA GLY A 31 3.11 -30.84 -13.07
C GLY A 31 2.41 -31.91 -12.21
N PRO A 32 1.16 -32.28 -12.54
CA PRO A 32 0.39 -33.20 -11.74
C PRO A 32 1.17 -34.50 -11.53
N VAL A 33 1.49 -34.81 -10.27
CA VAL A 33 2.11 -36.07 -9.91
C VAL A 33 1.08 -37.16 -10.21
N PRO A 34 1.33 -38.12 -11.12
CA PRO A 34 0.32 -39.11 -11.48
C PRO A 34 -0.12 -39.88 -10.24
N GLY A 35 -1.39 -39.71 -9.85
CA GLY A 35 -1.98 -40.31 -8.66
C GLY A 35 -2.33 -39.34 -7.51
N THR A 36 -1.99 -38.05 -7.60
CA THR A 36 -2.51 -37.03 -6.66
C THR A 36 -3.76 -36.36 -7.22
N LEU A 37 -4.76 -36.13 -6.37
CA LEU A 37 -5.87 -35.24 -6.72
C LEU A 37 -5.32 -33.80 -6.76
N PRO A 38 -5.75 -32.96 -7.71
CA PRO A 38 -5.40 -31.55 -7.71
C PRO A 38 -5.88 -30.88 -6.43
N ASP A 39 -5.17 -29.84 -6.00
CA ASP A 39 -5.65 -28.95 -4.95
C ASP A 39 -7.03 -28.44 -5.37
N PRO A 40 -8.10 -28.60 -4.56
CA PRO A 40 -9.43 -28.12 -4.94
C PRO A 40 -9.47 -26.61 -5.27
N ASP A 41 -8.48 -25.85 -4.81
CA ASP A 41 -8.38 -24.41 -5.02
C ASP A 41 -7.74 -24.04 -6.38
N TYR A 42 -7.05 -24.97 -7.05
CA TYR A 42 -6.30 -24.73 -8.28
C TYR A 42 -6.51 -25.84 -9.32
N THR A 43 -6.68 -25.45 -10.57
CA THR A 43 -6.68 -26.39 -11.72
C THR A 43 -5.31 -27.04 -11.91
N ASP A 44 -5.23 -28.13 -12.67
CA ASP A 44 -3.97 -28.81 -13.02
C ASP A 44 -2.95 -27.90 -13.72
N SER A 45 -3.41 -26.83 -14.37
CA SER A 45 -2.58 -25.81 -15.00
C SER A 45 -2.11 -24.71 -14.03
N GLY A 46 -2.41 -24.84 -12.73
CA GLY A 46 -2.09 -23.86 -11.69
C GLY A 46 -2.98 -22.62 -11.69
N VAL A 47 -4.07 -22.61 -12.45
CA VAL A 47 -5.03 -21.50 -12.48
C VAL A 47 -6.01 -21.64 -11.32
N PRO A 48 -6.22 -20.61 -10.47
CA PRO A 48 -7.21 -20.63 -9.40
C PRO A 48 -8.62 -20.98 -9.89
N THR A 49 -9.36 -21.76 -9.12
CA THR A 49 -10.78 -22.00 -9.40
C THR A 49 -11.62 -20.74 -9.11
N PHE A 50 -12.78 -20.66 -9.74
CA PHE A 50 -13.69 -19.52 -9.53
C PHE A 50 -14.19 -19.45 -8.09
N ASP A 51 -14.49 -20.60 -7.48
CA ASP A 51 -14.95 -20.67 -6.10
C ASP A 51 -13.86 -20.20 -5.13
N PHE A 52 -12.60 -20.61 -5.33
CA PHE A 52 -11.49 -20.14 -4.51
C PHE A 52 -11.30 -18.61 -4.60
N VAL A 53 -11.39 -18.04 -5.81
CA VAL A 53 -11.31 -16.58 -5.99
C VAL A 53 -12.47 -15.88 -5.31
N ARG A 54 -13.70 -16.41 -5.42
CA ARG A 54 -14.89 -15.88 -4.75
C ARG A 54 -14.69 -15.87 -3.23
N ASP A 55 -14.37 -17.02 -2.65
CA ASP A 55 -14.20 -17.17 -1.20
C ASP A 55 -13.11 -16.23 -0.67
N LYS A 56 -12.00 -16.08 -1.42
CA LYS A 56 -10.93 -15.16 -1.10
C LYS A 56 -11.37 -13.69 -1.13
N ILE A 57 -12.21 -13.31 -2.08
CA ILE A 57 -12.77 -11.95 -2.16
C ILE A 57 -13.74 -11.71 -1.00
N GLU A 58 -14.66 -12.64 -0.74
CA GLU A 58 -15.64 -12.53 0.33
C GLU A 58 -14.97 -12.42 1.70
N ASN A 59 -13.94 -13.23 1.96
CA ASN A 59 -13.14 -13.15 3.18
C ASN A 59 -12.44 -11.79 3.33
N ARG A 60 -11.85 -11.27 2.25
CA ARG A 60 -11.19 -9.95 2.28
C ARG A 60 -12.18 -8.82 2.54
N ILE A 61 -13.34 -8.85 1.89
CA ILE A 61 -14.37 -7.82 2.07
C ILE A 61 -14.94 -7.88 3.48
N THR A 62 -15.27 -9.07 3.97
CA THR A 62 -15.78 -9.27 5.34
C THR A 62 -14.78 -8.75 6.37
N THR A 63 -13.50 -9.07 6.19
CA THR A 63 -12.43 -8.60 7.08
C THR A 63 -12.26 -7.08 6.99
N ALA A 64 -12.25 -6.52 5.78
CA ALA A 64 -12.07 -5.09 5.56
C ALA A 64 -13.16 -4.29 6.27
N ILE A 65 -14.42 -4.71 6.14
CA ILE A 65 -15.57 -4.07 6.80
C ILE A 65 -15.37 -4.05 8.32
N GLY A 66 -15.05 -5.19 8.94
CA GLY A 66 -14.83 -5.25 10.39
C GLY A 66 -13.56 -4.52 10.86
N SER A 67 -12.52 -4.48 10.02
CA SER A 67 -11.24 -3.84 10.38
C SER A 67 -11.34 -2.33 10.50
N GLN A 68 -12.21 -1.69 9.72
CA GLN A 68 -12.42 -0.25 9.77
C GLN A 68 -13.04 0.18 11.10
N GLU A 69 -14.08 -0.53 11.56
CA GLU A 69 -14.71 -0.27 12.85
C GLU A 69 -13.72 -0.44 14.01
N LEU A 70 -12.86 -1.46 13.93
CA LEU A 70 -11.83 -1.69 14.94
C LEU A 70 -10.74 -0.60 14.92
N ALA A 71 -10.36 -0.12 13.74
CA ALA A 71 -9.41 0.97 13.59
C ALA A 71 -9.98 2.29 14.14
N GLU A 72 -11.26 2.57 13.90
CA GLU A 72 -11.95 3.74 14.44
C GLU A 72 -12.08 3.66 15.97
N ALA A 73 -12.41 2.49 16.52
CA ALA A 73 -12.47 2.26 17.96
C ALA A 73 -11.10 2.24 18.66
N SER A 74 -10.00 2.24 17.90
CA SER A 74 -8.65 2.26 18.46
C SER A 74 -8.32 3.58 19.17
N ALA A 75 -7.33 3.57 20.06
CA ALA A 75 -6.88 4.78 20.75
C ALA A 75 -6.39 5.87 19.78
N GLU A 76 -5.76 5.47 18.66
CA GLU A 76 -5.31 6.39 17.62
C GLU A 76 -6.51 7.00 16.89
N GLY A 77 -7.50 6.19 16.50
CA GLY A 77 -8.74 6.64 15.87
C GLY A 77 -9.48 7.67 16.72
N GLN A 78 -9.68 7.36 18.01
CA GLN A 78 -10.29 8.29 18.98
C GLN A 78 -9.50 9.61 19.11
N SER A 79 -8.17 9.56 19.03
CA SER A 79 -7.34 10.76 19.13
C SER A 79 -7.50 11.67 17.90
N VAL A 80 -7.60 11.10 16.70
CA VAL A 80 -7.82 11.82 15.45
C VAL A 80 -9.20 12.49 15.46
N ASP A 81 -10.24 11.75 15.87
CA ASP A 81 -11.59 12.28 16.00
C ASP A 81 -11.65 13.46 16.99
N GLU A 82 -10.98 13.32 18.13
CA GLU A 82 -10.90 14.39 19.13
C GLU A 82 -10.19 15.64 18.59
N MET A 83 -9.14 15.47 17.78
CA MET A 83 -8.46 16.58 17.11
C MET A 83 -9.37 17.27 16.08
N MET A 84 -10.11 16.49 15.28
CA MET A 84 -11.08 17.03 14.32
C MET A 84 -12.20 17.79 15.03
N ARG A 85 -12.76 17.22 16.10
CA ARG A 85 -13.80 17.87 16.93
C ARG A 85 -13.32 19.20 17.49
N LYS A 86 -12.12 19.24 18.07
CA LYS A 86 -11.51 20.49 18.58
C LYS A 86 -11.32 21.53 17.49
N ARG A 87 -10.87 21.11 16.30
CA ARG A 87 -10.72 21.99 15.14
C ARG A 87 -12.07 22.59 14.72
N ASP A 88 -13.12 21.77 14.68
CA ASP A 88 -14.45 22.20 14.28
C ASP A 88 -15.08 23.13 15.31
N GLU A 89 -14.92 22.85 16.60
CA GLU A 89 -15.34 23.75 17.69
C GLU A 89 -14.62 25.10 17.60
N ALA A 90 -13.30 25.08 17.36
CA ALA A 90 -12.54 26.31 17.17
C ALA A 90 -13.02 27.08 15.93
N ALA A 91 -13.25 26.40 14.81
CA ALA A 91 -13.77 27.03 13.59
C ALA A 91 -15.15 27.65 13.81
N LYS A 92 -16.07 26.93 14.48
CA LYS A 92 -17.39 27.44 14.85
C LYS A 92 -17.30 28.69 15.72
N LYS A 93 -16.47 28.66 16.76
CA LYS A 93 -16.23 29.82 17.64
C LYS A 93 -15.71 31.02 16.87
N ARG A 94 -14.76 30.83 15.95
CA ARG A 94 -14.26 31.92 15.09
C ARG A 94 -15.35 32.48 14.18
N LEU A 95 -16.19 31.64 13.60
CA LEU A 95 -17.32 32.09 12.78
C LEU A 95 -18.34 32.90 13.59
N GLU A 96 -18.59 32.51 14.83
CA GLU A 96 -19.46 33.27 15.75
C GLU A 96 -18.86 34.64 16.10
N GLU A 97 -17.56 34.70 16.39
CA GLU A 97 -16.84 35.96 16.62
C GLU A 97 -16.97 36.91 15.42
N ILE A 98 -16.81 36.39 14.19
CA ILE A 98 -16.98 37.15 12.95
C ILE A 98 -18.43 37.62 12.78
N ARG A 99 -19.41 36.75 13.05
CA ARG A 99 -20.83 37.13 12.93
C ARG A 99 -21.18 38.28 13.85
N LYS A 100 -20.70 38.21 15.10
CA LYS A 100 -20.88 39.24 16.12
C LYS A 100 -20.21 40.56 15.72
N SER A 101 -19.00 40.53 15.14
CA SER A 101 -18.31 41.75 14.69
C SER A 101 -19.02 42.42 13.51
N MET A 102 -19.77 41.66 12.72
CA MET A 102 -20.61 42.16 11.63
C MET A 102 -22.00 42.66 12.09
N GLY A 103 -22.27 42.69 13.40
CA GLY A 103 -23.52 43.23 13.97
C GLY A 103 -24.76 42.34 13.77
N LYS A 104 -24.57 41.04 13.51
CA LYS A 104 -25.62 40.02 13.46
C LYS A 104 -25.58 39.08 14.65
#